data_AF-W4EDT6-F1
#
_entry.id   AF-W4EDT6-F1
#
_cell.length_a   1.000
_cell.length_b   1.000
_cell.length_c   1.000
_cell.angle_alpha   90.00
_cell.angle_beta   90.00
_cell.angle_gamma   90.00
#
_symmetry.space_group_name_H-M   'P 1'
#
loop_
_entity.id
_entity.type
_entity.pdbx_description
1 polymer ?
#
loop_
_entity_poly.entity_id
_entity_poly.type
_entity_poly.pdbx_seq_one_letter_code
_entity_poly.pdbx_strand_id
1 'polypeptide(L)'
;MTTLKQAWVIVRSEFHGDRWKLLWALLFSLLFMGYFAALSGMVIDDTLTGHDKQLLSDVLMVTMMLMLTITFSRRTMKYISEDSYTRMLAYMRALPVPVAAILCKRKLDTLLAVAMNSTLFFSLIYLLSPGIRSELPPASYLVFAFTWIGYSLIVAGMYIIIEFSVSGVMYFWIISAVMLLALGVSGLVYLAGGNILLATVAVSKEWGLLSPLMWGALALGMLSIQLFSRWTIHRLKSRDLV
;
A
#
# COMPACT_ATOMS: atom_id res chain seq x y z
N MET A 1 -22.49 -1.57 -13.58
CA MET A 1 -21.84 -0.46 -14.31
C MET A 1 -22.26 0.93 -13.81
N THR A 2 -23.44 1.10 -13.19
CA THR A 2 -23.89 2.38 -12.59
C THR A 2 -23.09 2.78 -11.35
N THR A 3 -22.69 1.81 -10.52
CA THR A 3 -21.96 2.03 -9.25
C THR A 3 -20.55 2.62 -9.43
N LEU A 4 -19.81 2.17 -10.45
CA LEU A 4 -18.45 2.64 -10.71
C LEU A 4 -18.44 4.07 -11.27
N LYS A 5 -19.41 4.39 -12.14
CA LYS A 5 -19.60 5.75 -12.65
C LYS A 5 -20.00 6.72 -11.54
N GLN A 6 -20.89 6.31 -10.63
CA GLN A 6 -21.27 7.11 -9.46
C GLN A 6 -20.09 7.30 -8.49
N ALA A 7 -19.35 6.23 -8.18
CA ALA A 7 -18.16 6.32 -7.34
C ALA A 7 -17.11 7.26 -7.94
N TRP A 8 -16.86 7.18 -9.25
CA TRP A 8 -15.93 8.07 -9.94
C TRP A 8 -16.35 9.55 -9.89
N VAL A 9 -17.65 9.84 -10.03
CA VAL A 9 -18.17 11.22 -9.90
C VAL A 9 -17.95 11.76 -8.49
N ILE A 10 -18.16 10.93 -7.46
CA ILE A 10 -17.90 11.30 -6.06
C ILE A 10 -16.41 11.60 -5.86
N VAL A 11 -15.52 10.70 -6.29
CA VAL A 11 -14.06 10.90 -6.21
C VAL A 11 -13.67 12.19 -6.93
N ARG A 12 -14.11 12.38 -8.17
CA ARG A 12 -13.83 13.60 -8.95
C ARG A 12 -14.33 14.88 -8.28
N SER A 13 -15.50 14.82 -7.63
CA SER A 13 -16.06 15.97 -6.92
C SER A 13 -15.25 16.35 -5.68
N GLU A 14 -14.72 15.37 -4.94
CA GLU A 14 -13.82 15.62 -3.82
C GLU A 14 -12.48 16.19 -4.31
N PHE A 15 -12.00 15.76 -5.49
CA PHE A 15 -10.80 16.34 -6.09
C PHE A 15 -10.97 17.81 -6.49
N HIS A 16 -12.19 18.21 -6.90
CA HIS A 16 -12.47 19.58 -7.32
C HIS A 16 -12.74 20.55 -6.16
N GLY A 17 -13.33 20.07 -5.05
CA GLY A 17 -13.78 20.93 -3.96
C GLY A 17 -12.68 21.51 -3.07
N ASP A 18 -11.51 20.87 -2.99
CA ASP A 18 -10.50 21.17 -1.96
C ASP A 18 -9.06 21.10 -2.50
N ARG A 19 -8.79 21.80 -3.62
CA ARG A 19 -7.49 21.83 -4.31
C ARG A 19 -6.30 22.11 -3.38
N TRP A 20 -6.49 22.95 -2.37
CA TRP A 20 -5.44 23.27 -1.41
C TRP A 20 -5.08 22.08 -0.52
N LYS A 21 -6.06 21.33 -0.03
CA LYS A 21 -5.82 20.14 0.79
C LYS A 21 -5.14 19.03 0.00
N LEU A 22 -5.47 18.90 -1.29
CA LEU A 22 -4.80 17.98 -2.20
C LEU A 22 -3.34 18.37 -2.44
N LEU A 23 -3.06 19.64 -2.69
CA LEU A 23 -1.69 20.13 -2.85
C LEU A 23 -0.85 19.87 -1.61
N TRP A 24 -1.40 20.12 -0.41
CA TRP A 24 -0.73 19.78 0.85
C TRP A 24 -0.51 18.27 1.03
N ALA A 25 -1.50 17.44 0.68
CA ALA A 25 -1.36 15.99 0.75
C ALA A 25 -0.31 15.46 -0.25
N LEU A 26 -0.25 16.04 -1.45
CA LEU A 26 0.75 15.73 -2.47
C LEU A 26 2.15 16.13 -2.01
N LEU A 27 2.34 17.34 -1.51
CA LEU A 27 3.62 17.81 -0.98
C LEU A 27 4.09 16.95 0.20
N PHE A 28 3.19 16.60 1.11
CA PHE A 28 3.52 15.73 2.24
C PHE A 28 3.88 14.31 1.76
N SER A 29 3.11 13.74 0.84
CA SER A 29 3.41 12.44 0.23
C SER A 29 4.78 12.47 -0.48
N LEU A 30 5.09 13.52 -1.23
CA LEU A 30 6.38 13.68 -1.92
C LEU A 30 7.54 13.76 -0.92
N LEU A 31 7.43 14.57 0.12
CA LEU A 31 8.47 14.69 1.15
C LEU A 31 8.67 13.38 1.91
N PHE A 32 7.58 12.74 2.33
CA PHE A 32 7.61 11.51 3.10
C PHE A 32 8.15 10.34 2.26
N MET A 33 7.58 10.11 1.08
CA MET A 33 8.02 9.06 0.15
C MET A 33 9.43 9.34 -0.35
N GLY A 34 9.80 10.60 -0.60
CA GLY A 34 11.15 10.95 -1.02
C GLY A 34 12.20 10.72 0.05
N TYR A 35 11.91 11.07 1.30
CA TYR A 35 12.80 10.76 2.43
C TYR A 35 13.02 9.24 2.57
N PHE A 36 11.93 8.46 2.56
CA PHE A 36 12.04 7.01 2.68
C PHE A 36 12.64 6.33 1.44
N ALA A 37 12.41 6.87 0.25
CA ALA A 37 13.05 6.41 -0.98
C ALA A 37 14.56 6.66 -0.95
N ALA A 38 15.00 7.82 -0.46
CA ALA A 38 16.41 8.14 -0.29
C ALA A 38 17.08 7.20 0.72
N LEU A 39 16.48 7.03 1.90
CA LEU A 39 16.98 6.10 2.91
C LEU A 39 17.03 4.66 2.39
N SER A 40 15.96 4.21 1.74
CA SER A 40 15.89 2.86 1.16
C SER A 40 16.94 2.69 0.07
N GLY A 41 17.10 3.68 -0.82
CA GLY A 41 18.10 3.63 -1.90
C GLY A 41 19.53 3.51 -1.36
N MET A 42 19.89 4.30 -0.33
CA MET A 42 21.20 4.21 0.31
C MET A 42 21.43 2.83 0.94
N VAL A 43 20.43 2.30 1.64
CA VAL A 43 20.52 0.97 2.27
C VAL A 43 20.61 -0.14 1.23
N ILE A 44 19.90 -0.02 0.12
CA ILE A 44 19.94 -0.98 -0.98
C ILE A 44 21.32 -0.99 -1.66
N ASP A 45 21.91 0.18 -1.88
CA ASP A 45 23.26 0.25 -2.45
C ASP A 45 24.30 -0.41 -1.53
N ASP A 46 24.19 -0.18 -0.22
CA ASP A 46 25.04 -0.84 0.76
C ASP A 46 24.87 -2.37 0.75
N THR A 47 23.63 -2.87 0.62
CA THR A 47 23.41 -4.33 0.58
C THR A 47 23.85 -4.96 -0.73
N LEU A 48 23.68 -4.27 -1.87
CA LEU A 48 24.14 -4.76 -3.17
C LEU A 48 25.68 -4.76 -3.28
N THR A 49 26.36 -3.83 -2.60
CA THR A 49 27.83 -3.76 -2.56
C THR A 49 28.48 -4.75 -1.57
N GLY A 50 27.68 -5.57 -0.88
CA GLY A 50 28.16 -6.62 0.01
C GLY A 50 28.36 -6.18 1.47
N HIS A 51 27.84 -5.02 1.89
CA HIS A 51 27.85 -4.63 3.29
C HIS A 51 26.70 -5.27 4.08
N ASP A 52 26.93 -5.51 5.37
CA ASP A 52 26.15 -6.32 6.31
C ASP A 52 24.80 -5.70 6.77
N LYS A 53 24.10 -5.01 5.86
CA LYS A 53 22.81 -4.32 6.13
C LYS A 53 21.60 -5.07 5.57
N GLN A 54 21.74 -6.38 5.34
CA GLN A 54 20.71 -7.21 4.70
C GLN A 54 19.37 -7.14 5.43
N LEU A 55 19.36 -7.32 6.76
CA LEU A 55 18.14 -7.23 7.56
C LEU A 55 17.46 -5.85 7.47
N LEU A 56 18.25 -4.77 7.48
CA LEU A 56 17.73 -3.40 7.41
C LEU A 56 17.01 -3.14 6.08
N SER A 57 17.57 -3.65 4.97
CA SER A 57 16.98 -3.50 3.64
C SER A 57 15.62 -4.19 3.52
N ASP A 58 15.49 -5.40 4.07
CA ASP A 58 14.24 -6.15 4.08
C ASP A 58 13.20 -5.48 4.96
N VAL A 59 13.60 -5.07 6.16
CA VAL A 59 12.74 -4.34 7.09
C VAL A 59 12.21 -3.06 6.44
N LEU A 60 13.06 -2.27 5.79
CA LEU A 60 12.65 -1.04 5.13
C LEU A 60 11.70 -1.32 3.96
N MET A 61 12.01 -2.28 3.09
CA MET A 61 11.14 -2.61 1.95
C MET A 61 9.77 -3.14 2.39
N VAL A 62 9.73 -4.07 3.34
CA VAL A 62 8.47 -4.63 3.84
C VAL A 62 7.66 -3.55 4.57
N THR A 63 8.31 -2.68 5.34
CA THR A 63 7.60 -1.56 6.00
C THR A 63 7.03 -0.58 4.96
N MET A 64 7.82 -0.24 3.93
CA MET A 64 7.36 0.66 2.87
C MET A 64 6.20 0.07 2.08
N MET A 65 6.24 -1.23 1.79
CA MET A 65 5.15 -1.95 1.14
C MET A 65 3.80 -1.77 1.87
N LEU A 66 3.81 -1.78 3.22
CA LEU A 66 2.62 -1.51 4.03
C LEU A 66 2.18 -0.05 3.89
N MET A 67 3.13 0.89 3.96
CA MET A 67 2.89 2.33 3.89
C MET A 67 2.37 2.81 2.54
N LEU A 68 2.71 2.15 1.43
CA LEU A 68 2.24 2.51 0.07
C LEU A 68 0.71 2.54 -0.05
N THR A 69 0.02 1.76 0.79
CA THR A 69 -1.45 1.65 0.79
C THR A 69 -2.15 2.79 1.52
N ILE A 70 -1.41 3.58 2.31
CA ILE A 70 -1.98 4.61 3.18
C ILE A 70 -2.16 5.91 2.40
N THR A 71 -3.37 6.47 2.48
CA THR A 71 -3.66 7.81 2.00
C THR A 71 -3.27 8.83 3.06
N PHE A 72 -2.23 9.64 2.80
CA PHE A 72 -1.78 10.70 3.71
C PHE A 72 -2.77 11.87 3.71
N SER A 73 -3.89 11.70 4.40
CA SER A 73 -4.88 12.76 4.59
C SER A 73 -5.11 13.02 6.07
N ARG A 74 -5.38 14.28 6.41
CA ARG A 74 -5.67 14.73 7.78
C ARG A 74 -6.86 14.00 8.40
N ARG A 75 -7.81 13.54 7.57
CA ARG A 75 -8.97 12.74 7.98
C ARG A 75 -8.57 11.31 8.32
N THR A 76 -7.68 10.72 7.52
CA THR A 76 -7.21 9.34 7.72
C THR A 76 -6.28 9.21 8.92
N MET A 77 -5.61 10.28 9.37
CA MET A 77 -4.71 10.27 10.53
C MET A 77 -5.42 10.46 11.89
N LYS A 78 -6.70 10.85 11.93
CA LYS A 78 -7.47 11.05 13.17
C LYS A 78 -8.19 9.79 13.69
N TYR A 79 -7.75 8.61 13.24
CA TYR A 79 -8.39 7.34 13.59
C TYR A 79 -8.25 6.98 15.08
N ILE A 80 -7.18 7.43 15.74
CA ILE A 80 -6.92 7.17 17.17
C ILE A 80 -7.78 8.09 18.06
N SER A 81 -7.95 9.36 17.70
CA SER A 81 -8.59 10.36 18.56
C SER A 81 -10.11 10.47 18.40
N GLU A 82 -10.64 10.21 17.21
CA GLU A 82 -12.05 10.53 16.87
C GLU A 82 -12.89 9.33 16.43
N ASP A 83 -12.35 8.10 16.50
CA ASP A 83 -12.92 6.89 15.91
C ASP A 83 -13.51 7.17 14.51
N SER A 84 -12.63 7.68 13.65
CA SER A 84 -13.00 8.23 12.33
C SER A 84 -13.75 7.21 11.46
N TYR A 85 -13.47 5.91 11.62
CA TYR A 85 -14.08 4.85 10.83
C TYR A 85 -15.51 4.53 11.27
N THR A 86 -15.79 4.49 12.57
CA THR A 86 -17.17 4.30 13.08
C THR A 86 -18.05 5.49 12.74
N ARG A 87 -17.54 6.73 12.89
CA ARG A 87 -18.27 7.95 12.47
C ARG A 87 -18.53 7.99 10.97
N MET A 88 -17.54 7.57 10.17
CA MET A 88 -17.70 7.47 8.72
C MET A 88 -18.81 6.47 8.35
N LEU A 89 -18.83 5.30 8.99
CA LEU A 89 -19.87 4.27 8.81
C LEU A 89 -21.26 4.77 9.21
N ALA A 90 -21.39 5.44 10.36
CA ALA A 90 -22.65 6.02 10.82
C ALA A 90 -23.18 7.09 9.86
N TYR A 91 -22.32 8.00 9.41
CA TYR A 91 -22.66 9.01 8.40
C TYR A 91 -23.08 8.37 7.07
N MET A 92 -22.37 7.33 6.64
CA MET A 92 -22.67 6.61 5.40
C MET A 92 -23.99 5.84 5.44
N ARG A 93 -24.45 5.37 6.61
CA ARG A 93 -25.79 4.79 6.76
C ARG A 93 -26.91 5.84 6.75
N ALA A 94 -26.61 7.09 7.13
CA ALA A 94 -27.58 8.19 7.10
C ALA A 94 -27.81 8.73 5.68
N LEU A 95 -26.88 8.49 4.74
CA LEU A 95 -27.03 8.89 3.35
C LEU A 95 -27.83 7.86 2.54
N PRO A 96 -28.69 8.28 1.60
CA PRO A 96 -29.41 7.40 0.68
C PRO A 96 -28.49 6.89 -0.44
N VAL A 97 -27.29 6.42 -0.09
CA VAL A 97 -26.27 5.95 -1.03
C VAL A 97 -26.04 4.46 -0.77
N PRO A 98 -26.05 3.60 -1.81
CA PRO A 98 -25.81 2.18 -1.63
C PRO A 98 -24.39 1.93 -1.08
N VAL A 99 -24.29 1.06 -0.08
CA VAL A 99 -23.01 0.65 0.56
C VAL A 99 -21.98 0.19 -0.49
N ALA A 100 -22.44 -0.44 -1.57
CA ALA A 100 -21.58 -0.86 -2.67
C ALA A 100 -20.87 0.32 -3.39
N ALA A 101 -21.52 1.49 -3.49
CA ALA A 101 -20.92 2.68 -4.11
C ALA A 101 -19.86 3.32 -3.20
N ILE A 102 -20.11 3.35 -1.90
CA ILE A 102 -19.15 3.77 -0.87
C ILE A 102 -17.90 2.89 -0.91
N LEU A 103 -18.09 1.57 -0.92
CA LEU A 103 -16.98 0.63 -0.93
C LEU A 103 -16.21 0.71 -2.25
N CYS A 104 -16.90 0.92 -3.38
CA CYS A 104 -16.26 1.18 -4.67
C CYS A 104 -15.42 2.47 -4.65
N LYS A 105 -15.92 3.54 -4.02
CA LYS A 105 -15.16 4.78 -3.83
C LYS A 105 -13.87 4.48 -3.05
N ARG A 106 -13.97 3.79 -1.90
CA ARG A 106 -12.79 3.48 -1.08
C ARG A 106 -11.76 2.61 -1.83
N LYS A 107 -12.21 1.63 -2.61
CA LYS A 107 -11.32 0.85 -3.49
C LYS A 107 -10.58 1.72 -4.49
N LEU A 108 -11.28 2.65 -5.14
CA LEU A 108 -10.66 3.58 -6.09
C LEU A 108 -9.65 4.49 -5.39
N ASP A 109 -9.99 5.02 -4.21
CA ASP A 109 -9.08 5.85 -3.42
C ASP A 109 -7.81 5.09 -3.03
N THR A 110 -7.93 3.85 -2.57
CA THR A 110 -6.78 3.01 -2.24
C THR A 110 -5.94 2.66 -3.46
N LEU A 111 -6.57 2.33 -4.60
CA LEU A 111 -5.85 2.06 -5.85
C LEU A 111 -5.10 3.29 -6.36
N LEU A 112 -5.71 4.47 -6.29
CA LEU A 112 -5.06 5.74 -6.64
C LEU A 112 -3.91 6.05 -5.69
N ALA A 113 -4.09 5.83 -4.38
CA ALA A 113 -3.02 6.02 -3.40
C ALA A 113 -1.84 5.09 -3.65
N VAL A 114 -2.09 3.79 -3.87
CA VAL A 114 -1.04 2.82 -4.21
C VAL A 114 -0.34 3.22 -5.50
N ALA A 115 -1.08 3.55 -6.56
CA ALA A 115 -0.50 3.96 -7.84
C ALA A 115 0.39 5.20 -7.70
N MET A 116 -0.09 6.24 -7.01
CA MET A 116 0.65 7.48 -6.82
C MET A 116 1.88 7.29 -5.94
N ASN A 117 1.71 6.68 -4.75
CA ASN A 117 2.79 6.47 -3.81
C ASN A 117 3.86 5.53 -4.37
N SER A 118 3.46 4.44 -5.03
CA SER A 118 4.43 3.49 -5.62
C SER A 118 5.20 4.13 -6.77
N THR A 119 4.53 4.87 -7.66
CA THR A 119 5.22 5.58 -8.75
C THR A 119 6.24 6.56 -8.19
N LEU A 120 5.88 7.34 -7.17
CA LEU A 120 6.82 8.27 -6.52
C LEU A 120 7.97 7.54 -5.84
N PHE A 121 7.67 6.52 -5.04
CA PHE A 121 8.67 5.79 -4.26
C PHE A 121 9.69 5.07 -5.15
N PHE A 122 9.23 4.28 -6.13
CA PHE A 122 10.12 3.55 -7.03
C PHE A 122 10.85 4.49 -7.99
N SER A 123 10.21 5.52 -8.54
CA SER A 123 10.95 6.48 -9.39
C SER A 123 12.07 7.18 -8.64
N LEU A 124 11.85 7.58 -7.38
CA LEU A 124 12.87 8.19 -6.54
C LEU A 124 13.97 7.21 -6.14
N ILE A 125 13.65 5.96 -5.81
CA ILE A 125 14.65 4.93 -5.57
C ILE A 125 15.56 4.76 -6.80
N TYR A 126 14.97 4.62 -8.00
CA TYR A 126 15.75 4.43 -9.22
C TYR A 126 16.69 5.61 -9.51
N LEU A 127 16.25 6.84 -9.23
CA LEU A 127 17.05 8.05 -9.41
C LEU A 127 18.20 8.16 -8.39
N LEU A 128 17.92 7.79 -7.12
CA LEU A 128 18.83 8.02 -6.00
C LEU A 128 19.80 6.86 -5.74
N SER A 129 19.48 5.64 -6.16
CA SER A 129 20.31 4.43 -5.96
C SER A 129 21.10 4.10 -7.24
N PRO A 130 22.38 4.49 -7.34
CA PRO A 130 23.26 4.01 -8.40
C PRO A 130 23.43 2.48 -8.43
N GLY A 131 23.43 1.80 -7.29
CA GLY A 131 23.60 0.35 -7.20
C GLY A 131 22.47 -0.43 -7.86
N ILE A 132 21.22 0.02 -7.69
CA ILE A 132 20.08 -0.53 -8.43
C ILE A 132 20.26 -0.33 -9.94
N ARG A 133 20.72 0.84 -10.37
CA ARG A 133 20.90 1.14 -11.80
C ARG A 133 22.00 0.31 -12.45
N SER A 134 23.05 -0.03 -11.71
CA SER A 134 24.10 -0.92 -12.20
C SER A 134 23.68 -2.39 -12.21
N GLU A 135 22.92 -2.84 -11.21
CA GLU A 135 22.55 -4.25 -11.08
C GLU A 135 21.31 -4.65 -11.89
N LEU A 136 20.37 -3.73 -12.08
CA LEU A 136 19.10 -3.99 -12.73
C LEU A 136 18.94 -3.12 -13.99
N PRO A 137 18.84 -3.74 -15.18
CA PRO A 137 18.42 -2.99 -16.36
C PRO A 137 16.99 -2.45 -16.16
N PRO A 138 16.60 -1.37 -16.85
CA PRO A 138 15.30 -0.71 -16.66
C PRO A 138 14.09 -1.66 -16.73
N ALA A 139 14.15 -2.67 -17.62
CA ALA A 139 13.08 -3.66 -17.75
C ALA A 139 12.94 -4.55 -16.50
N SER A 140 14.05 -5.06 -15.95
CA SER A 140 14.04 -5.85 -14.71
C SER A 140 13.69 -5.00 -13.49
N TYR A 141 14.03 -3.71 -13.50
CA TYR A 141 13.60 -2.79 -12.46
C TYR A 141 12.08 -2.60 -12.43
N LEU A 142 11.44 -2.50 -13.60
CA LEU A 142 9.97 -2.43 -13.67
C LEU A 142 9.31 -3.69 -13.09
N VAL A 143 9.91 -4.86 -13.34
CA VAL A 143 9.42 -6.15 -12.79
C VAL A 143 9.52 -6.18 -11.28
N PHE A 144 10.65 -5.70 -10.75
CA PHE A 144 10.86 -5.53 -9.32
C PHE A 144 9.79 -4.58 -8.73
N ALA A 145 9.60 -3.40 -9.32
CA ALA A 145 8.61 -2.43 -8.85
C ALA A 145 7.18 -3.00 -8.88
N PHE A 146 6.78 -3.64 -9.99
CA PHE A 146 5.43 -4.23 -10.11
C PHE A 146 5.19 -5.40 -9.16
N THR A 147 6.22 -6.18 -8.86
CA THR A 147 6.16 -7.24 -7.84
C THR A 147 5.78 -6.66 -6.48
N TRP A 148 6.50 -5.63 -6.04
CA TRP A 148 6.26 -4.98 -4.76
C TRP A 148 4.92 -4.23 -4.72
N ILE A 149 4.51 -3.62 -5.85
CA ILE A 149 3.15 -3.06 -6.00
C ILE A 149 2.10 -4.15 -5.81
N GLY A 150 2.29 -5.34 -6.39
CA GLY A 150 1.42 -6.49 -6.22
C GLY A 150 1.26 -6.88 -4.74
N TYR A 151 2.36 -6.96 -4.00
CA TYR A 151 2.31 -7.23 -2.56
C TYR A 151 1.60 -6.12 -1.78
N SER A 152 1.83 -4.84 -2.11
CA SER A 152 1.08 -3.73 -1.52
C SER A 152 -0.41 -3.81 -1.81
N LEU A 153 -0.84 -4.28 -2.99
CA LEU A 153 -2.26 -4.48 -3.31
C LEU A 153 -2.89 -5.58 -2.44
N ILE A 154 -2.14 -6.63 -2.11
CA ILE A 154 -2.60 -7.67 -1.16
C ILE A 154 -2.92 -7.05 0.20
N VAL A 155 -1.99 -6.26 0.72
CA VAL A 155 -2.14 -5.55 2.00
C VAL A 155 -3.29 -4.55 1.95
N ALA A 156 -3.44 -3.81 0.85
CA ALA A 156 -4.53 -2.87 0.65
C ALA A 156 -5.90 -3.55 0.77
N GLY A 157 -6.07 -4.74 0.19
CA GLY A 157 -7.29 -5.52 0.33
C GLY A 157 -7.60 -5.89 1.79
N MET A 158 -6.58 -6.30 2.55
CA MET A 158 -6.72 -6.61 3.99
C MET A 158 -7.10 -5.35 4.79
N TYR A 159 -6.47 -4.22 4.52
CA TYR A 159 -6.76 -2.95 5.19
C TYR A 159 -8.19 -2.48 4.98
N ILE A 160 -8.74 -2.64 3.77
CA ILE A 160 -10.14 -2.29 3.49
C ILE A 160 -11.10 -3.09 4.39
N ILE A 161 -10.89 -4.38 4.61
CA ILE A 161 -11.75 -5.14 5.53
C ILE A 161 -11.64 -4.61 6.95
N ILE A 162 -10.42 -4.44 7.44
CA ILE A 162 -10.20 -4.05 8.85
C ILE A 162 -10.84 -2.68 9.09
N GLU A 163 -10.66 -1.75 8.15
CA GLU A 163 -11.22 -0.40 8.19
C GLU A 163 -12.74 -0.39 8.39
N PHE A 164 -13.46 -1.24 7.66
CA PHE A 164 -14.93 -1.29 7.75
C PHE A 164 -15.45 -2.26 8.83
N SER A 165 -14.59 -3.11 9.39
CA SER A 165 -15.00 -4.16 10.33
C SER A 165 -14.77 -3.81 11.80
N VAL A 166 -13.91 -2.83 12.08
CA VAL A 166 -13.32 -2.62 13.40
C VAL A 166 -13.39 -1.13 13.80
N SER A 167 -13.29 -0.81 15.10
CA SER A 167 -13.14 0.57 15.59
C SER A 167 -11.74 1.12 15.33
N GLY A 168 -11.57 2.45 15.33
CA GLY A 168 -10.29 3.11 15.07
C GLY A 168 -9.14 2.68 15.99
N VAL A 169 -9.43 2.39 17.26
CA VAL A 169 -8.42 1.91 18.23
C VAL A 169 -7.97 0.48 17.91
N MET A 170 -8.91 -0.42 17.62
CA MET A 170 -8.57 -1.79 17.28
C MET A 170 -7.94 -1.88 15.88
N TYR A 171 -8.29 -0.98 14.96
CA TYR A 171 -7.56 -0.81 13.69
C TYR A 171 -6.08 -0.48 13.92
N PHE A 172 -5.76 0.43 14.84
CA PHE A 172 -4.36 0.74 15.20
C PHE A 172 -3.61 -0.49 15.71
N TRP A 173 -4.21 -1.26 16.63
CA TRP A 173 -3.60 -2.48 17.17
C TRP A 173 -3.38 -3.55 16.10
N ILE A 174 -4.35 -3.76 15.22
CA ILE A 174 -4.22 -4.73 14.13
C ILE A 174 -3.10 -4.32 13.17
N ILE A 175 -3.02 -3.04 12.78
CA ILE A 175 -1.93 -2.58 11.90
C ILE A 175 -0.58 -2.68 12.58
N SER A 176 -0.50 -2.35 13.87
CA SER A 176 0.73 -2.49 14.66
C SER A 176 1.16 -3.96 14.72
N ALA A 177 0.22 -4.89 14.92
CA ALA A 177 0.48 -6.32 14.87
C ALA A 177 0.94 -6.79 13.48
N VAL A 178 0.31 -6.31 12.40
CA VAL A 178 0.74 -6.61 11.02
C VAL A 178 2.16 -6.09 10.75
N MET A 179 2.50 -4.89 11.23
CA MET A 179 3.86 -4.35 11.15
C MET A 179 4.86 -5.22 11.92
N LEU A 180 4.55 -5.61 13.16
CA LEU A 180 5.40 -6.49 13.94
C LEU A 180 5.60 -7.87 13.29
N LEU A 181 4.54 -8.43 12.70
CA LEU A 181 4.63 -9.69 11.95
C LEU A 181 5.51 -9.53 10.71
N ALA A 182 5.39 -8.43 9.97
CA ALA A 182 6.25 -8.12 8.84
C ALA A 182 7.74 -8.02 9.23
N LEU A 183 8.04 -7.39 10.37
CA LEU A 183 9.39 -7.35 10.94
C LEU A 183 9.86 -8.75 11.36
N GLY A 184 8.99 -9.53 12.00
CA GLY A 184 9.27 -10.91 12.39
C GLY A 184 9.60 -11.80 11.19
N VAL A 185 8.85 -11.71 10.10
CA VAL A 185 9.12 -12.43 8.84
C VAL A 185 10.47 -12.03 8.26
N SER A 186 10.78 -10.74 8.22
CA SER A 186 12.09 -10.25 7.75
C SER A 186 13.24 -10.79 8.62
N GLY A 187 13.05 -10.80 9.95
CA GLY A 187 14.01 -11.38 10.89
C GLY A 187 14.20 -12.89 10.73
N LEU A 188 13.12 -13.65 10.52
CA LEU A 188 13.19 -15.09 10.29
C LEU A 188 13.91 -15.44 8.98
N VAL A 189 13.65 -14.68 7.90
CA VAL A 189 14.34 -14.86 6.62
C VAL A 189 15.83 -14.58 6.77
N TYR A 190 16.20 -13.53 7.50
CA TYR A 190 17.59 -13.22 7.81
C TYR A 190 18.28 -14.32 8.63
N LEU A 191 17.61 -14.86 9.67
CA LEU A 191 18.13 -15.97 10.46
C LEU A 191 18.31 -17.26 9.64
N ALA A 192 17.52 -17.45 8.58
CA ALA A 192 17.68 -18.53 7.62
C ALA A 192 18.81 -18.28 6.59
N GLY A 193 19.54 -17.16 6.71
CA GLY A 193 20.60 -16.76 5.77
C GLY A 193 20.08 -16.20 4.45
N GLY A 194 18.78 -15.90 4.36
CA GLY A 194 18.15 -15.32 3.18
C GLY A 194 17.96 -13.81 3.27
N ASN A 195 17.68 -13.18 2.14
CA ASN A 195 17.29 -11.79 2.06
C ASN A 195 16.16 -11.62 1.03
N ILE A 196 15.04 -11.05 1.44
CA ILE A 196 13.83 -10.90 0.63
C ILE A 196 14.11 -9.98 -0.55
N LEU A 197 14.80 -8.87 -0.32
CA LEU A 197 15.15 -7.90 -1.35
C LEU A 197 16.04 -8.54 -2.42
N LEU A 198 17.15 -9.16 -2.04
CA LEU A 198 18.06 -9.83 -2.96
C LEU A 198 17.37 -10.96 -3.72
N ALA A 199 16.49 -11.73 -3.06
CA ALA A 199 15.69 -12.74 -3.74
C ALA A 199 14.78 -12.13 -4.82
N THR A 200 14.08 -11.04 -4.52
CA THR A 200 13.24 -10.34 -5.50
C THR A 200 14.06 -9.71 -6.64
N VAL A 201 15.25 -9.20 -6.36
CA VAL A 201 16.19 -8.67 -7.37
C VAL A 201 16.66 -9.80 -8.29
N ALA A 202 17.08 -10.94 -7.73
CA ALA A 202 17.55 -12.09 -8.49
C ALA A 202 16.47 -12.64 -9.44
N VAL A 203 15.25 -12.85 -8.94
CA VAL A 203 14.12 -13.33 -9.75
C VAL A 203 13.75 -12.32 -10.84
N SER A 204 13.83 -11.02 -10.55
CA SER A 204 13.55 -9.96 -11.53
C SER A 204 14.61 -9.88 -12.63
N LYS A 205 15.87 -10.21 -12.31
CA LYS A 205 16.99 -10.25 -13.25
C LYS A 205 16.92 -11.47 -14.15
N GLU A 206 16.59 -12.65 -13.60
CA GLU A 206 16.57 -13.92 -14.32
C GLU A 206 15.39 -14.01 -15.32
N TRP A 207 14.19 -13.63 -14.92
CA TRP A 207 12.97 -13.85 -15.73
C TRP A 207 12.50 -12.61 -16.51
N GLY A 208 12.99 -11.42 -16.16
CA GLY A 208 12.52 -10.17 -16.76
C GLY A 208 10.99 -10.03 -16.72
N LEU A 209 10.39 -9.52 -17.80
CA LEU A 209 8.93 -9.26 -17.88
C LEU A 209 8.05 -10.51 -17.81
N LEU A 210 8.63 -11.70 -17.99
CA LEU A 210 7.94 -12.98 -17.89
C LEU A 210 7.98 -13.56 -16.48
N SER A 211 8.49 -12.81 -15.49
CA SER A 211 8.55 -13.25 -14.10
C SER A 211 7.19 -13.76 -13.61
N PRO A 212 7.07 -15.06 -13.30
CA PRO A 212 5.85 -15.63 -12.74
C PRO A 212 5.48 -14.97 -11.40
N LEU A 213 6.49 -14.50 -10.67
CA LEU A 213 6.35 -13.85 -9.38
C LEU A 213 5.65 -12.49 -9.52
N MET A 214 6.02 -11.68 -10.53
CA MET A 214 5.35 -10.40 -10.81
C MET A 214 3.87 -10.59 -11.14
N TRP A 215 3.58 -11.46 -12.12
CA TRP A 215 2.20 -11.72 -12.54
C TRP A 215 1.38 -12.37 -11.43
N GLY A 216 1.97 -13.29 -10.67
CA GLY A 216 1.36 -13.91 -9.51
C GLY A 216 1.01 -12.89 -8.42
N ALA A 217 1.95 -11.99 -8.07
CA ALA A 217 1.72 -10.96 -7.07
C ALA A 217 0.63 -9.96 -7.50
N LEU A 218 0.62 -9.53 -8.77
CA LEU A 218 -0.41 -8.64 -9.30
C LEU A 218 -1.78 -9.32 -9.37
N ALA A 219 -1.85 -10.57 -9.84
CA ALA A 219 -3.09 -11.33 -9.89
C ALA A 219 -3.65 -11.55 -8.49
N LEU A 220 -2.81 -11.97 -7.53
CA LEU A 220 -3.20 -12.15 -6.14
C LEU A 220 -3.63 -10.83 -5.49
N GLY A 221 -2.93 -9.72 -5.76
CA GLY A 221 -3.31 -8.39 -5.28
C GLY A 221 -4.65 -7.92 -5.81
N MET A 222 -4.93 -8.15 -7.09
CA MET A 222 -6.24 -7.81 -7.66
C MET A 222 -7.36 -8.72 -7.12
N LEU A 223 -7.08 -10.02 -6.98
CA LEU A 223 -8.01 -10.98 -6.39
C LEU A 223 -8.31 -10.64 -4.93
N SER A 224 -7.30 -10.26 -4.14
CA SER A 224 -7.48 -9.89 -2.73
C SER A 224 -8.44 -8.71 -2.60
N ILE A 225 -8.24 -7.65 -3.39
CA ILE A 225 -9.08 -6.45 -3.36
C ILE A 225 -10.53 -6.79 -3.75
N GLN A 226 -10.74 -7.71 -4.69
CA GLN A 226 -12.08 -8.13 -5.10
C GLN A 226 -12.76 -9.02 -4.05
N LEU A 227 -12.06 -10.04 -3.55
CA LEU A 227 -12.56 -10.98 -2.55
C LEU A 227 -12.88 -10.25 -1.25
N PHE A 228 -11.92 -9.47 -0.77
CA PHE A 228 -12.08 -8.73 0.47
C PHE A 228 -13.17 -7.68 0.38
N SER A 229 -13.30 -7.00 -0.76
CA SER A 229 -14.42 -6.10 -1.04
C SER A 229 -15.79 -6.79 -0.96
N ARG A 230 -15.94 -8.00 -1.50
CA ARG A 230 -17.20 -8.76 -1.41
C ARG A 230 -17.48 -9.18 0.02
N TRP A 231 -16.45 -9.62 0.73
CA TRP A 231 -16.59 -10.04 2.13
C TRP A 231 -16.97 -8.88 3.05
N THR A 232 -16.39 -7.69 2.84
CA THR A 232 -16.75 -6.48 3.56
C THR A 232 -18.24 -6.16 3.43
N ILE A 233 -18.82 -6.29 2.23
CA ILE A 233 -20.25 -6.06 2.01
C ILE A 233 -21.10 -7.04 2.83
N HIS A 234 -20.69 -8.30 2.92
CA HIS A 234 -21.42 -9.31 3.70
C HIS A 234 -21.36 -8.98 5.19
N ARG A 235 -20.17 -8.64 5.71
CA ARG A 235 -19.97 -8.30 7.13
C ARG A 235 -20.63 -6.97 7.54
N LEU A 236 -20.76 -6.02 6.63
CA LEU A 236 -21.46 -4.75 6.88
C LEU A 236 -22.97 -4.94 7.10
N LYS A 237 -23.57 -6.00 6.56
CA LYS A 237 -24.99 -6.33 6.77
C LYS A 237 -25.28 -6.87 8.16
N SER A 238 -24.29 -7.49 8.81
CA SER A 238 -24.46 -8.17 10.11
C SER A 238 -23.98 -7.34 11.31
N ARG A 239 -23.46 -6.13 11.09
CA ARG A 239 -22.84 -5.33 12.14
C ARG A 239 -23.83 -4.31 12.71
N ASP A 240 -24.19 -4.46 13.98
CA ASP A 240 -24.90 -3.41 14.72
C ASP A 240 -23.95 -2.24 15.01
N LEU A 241 -24.48 -1.02 14.88
CA LEU A 241 -23.76 0.24 15.12
C LEU A 241 -24.31 0.95 16.37
N VAL A 242 -24.97 0.21 17.25
CA VAL A 242 -25.51 0.69 18.54
C VAL A 242 -24.56 0.29 19.65
#